data_AF-A0A4U6V0U0-F1
#
_entry.id   AF-A0A4U6V0U0-F1
#
_cell.length_a   1.000
_cell.length_b   1.000
_cell.length_c   1.000
_cell.angle_alpha   90.00
_cell.angle_beta   90.00
_cell.angle_gamma   90.00
#
_symmetry.space_group_name_H-M   'P 1'
#
loop_
_entity.id
_entity.type
_entity.pdbx_description
1 polymer ?
#
loop_
_entity_poly.entity_id
_entity_poly.type
_entity_poly.pdbx_seq_one_letter_code
_entity_poly.pdbx_strand_id
1 'polypeptide(L)' 'MQAFVSEYAVWRSDAGRGSLLASLAEAAFLTGLEMNSDIVHMASYAPLFVNDNDRTWNPDAIVFNSWQHYGTPSYWM' A
#
# COMPACT_ATOMS: atom_id res chain seq x y z
N MET A 1 -23.59 8.03 -7.46
CA MET A 1 -22.80 7.98 -6.21
C MET A 1 -21.42 7.50 -6.60
N GLN A 2 -20.36 8.20 -6.22
CA GLN A 2 -18.97 7.82 -6.52
C GLN A 2 -18.36 7.19 -5.27
N ALA A 3 -17.54 6.16 -5.46
CA ALA A 3 -16.84 5.45 -4.41
C ALA A 3 -15.38 5.90 -4.30
N PHE A 4 -14.87 5.88 -3.07
CA PHE A 4 -13.46 6.07 -2.75
C PHE A 4 -12.99 4.84 -1.97
N VAL A 5 -12.01 4.11 -2.50
CA VAL A 5 -11.31 3.08 -1.76
C VAL A 5 -10.26 3.77 -0.89
N SER A 6 -10.68 4.19 0.30
CA SER A 6 -9.87 5.08 1.15
C SER A 6 -8.61 4.44 1.69
N GLU A 7 -8.57 3.11 1.79
CA GLU A 7 -7.43 2.34 2.26
C GLU A 7 -7.37 0.99 1.54
N TYR A 8 -6.21 0.64 1.01
CA TYR A 8 -5.88 -0.72 0.61
C TYR A 8 -4.44 -1.06 0.99
N ALA A 9 -4.24 -2.29 1.44
CA ALA A 9 -2.95 -2.93 1.62
C ALA A 9 -3.17 -4.42 1.86
N VAL A 10 -2.29 -5.27 1.32
CA VAL A 10 -2.11 -6.62 1.88
C VAL A 10 -1.39 -6.45 3.21
N TRP A 11 -1.86 -7.14 4.25
CA TRP A 11 -1.39 -6.94 5.62
C TRP A 11 -1.23 -8.28 6.36
N ARG A 12 -0.64 -8.23 7.57
CA ARG A 12 -0.28 -9.40 8.39
C ARG A 12 0.79 -10.30 7.77
N SER A 13 0.67 -11.61 7.95
CA SER A 13 1.64 -12.63 7.56
C SER A 13 1.98 -12.60 6.07
N ASP A 14 1.01 -12.21 5.24
CA ASP A 14 1.15 -12.25 3.77
C ASP A 14 2.04 -11.10 3.24
N ALA A 15 2.06 -9.99 3.96
CA ALA A 15 2.84 -8.81 3.57
C ALA A 15 4.24 -8.74 4.17
N GLY A 16 4.46 -9.30 5.37
CA GLY A 16 5.71 -9.12 6.10
C GLY A 16 6.02 -7.63 6.31
N ARG A 17 7.16 -7.15 5.80
CA ARG A 17 7.55 -5.72 5.80
C ARG A 17 7.29 -5.02 4.45
N GLY A 18 6.46 -5.60 3.60
CA GLY A 18 6.24 -5.18 2.21
C GLY A 18 6.95 -6.14 1.27
N SER A 19 6.28 -7.25 0.94
CA SER A 19 6.80 -8.28 0.03
C SER A 19 6.44 -7.97 -1.43
N LEU A 20 7.23 -8.47 -2.38
CA LEU A 20 6.90 -8.37 -3.80
C LEU A 20 5.56 -9.05 -4.13
N LEU A 21 5.25 -10.16 -3.44
CA LEU A 21 3.99 -10.88 -3.63
C LEU A 21 2.78 -10.04 -3.18
N ALA A 22 2.90 -9.32 -2.07
CA ALA A 22 1.88 -8.38 -1.60
C ALA A 22 1.63 -7.28 -2.64
N SER A 23 2.70 -6.64 -3.11
CA SER A 23 2.62 -5.59 -4.16
C SER A 23 2.00 -6.11 -5.47
N LEU A 24 2.32 -7.35 -5.88
CA LEU A 24 1.70 -7.96 -7.05
C LEU A 24 0.20 -8.18 -6.87
N ALA A 25 -0.23 -8.63 -5.69
CA ALA A 25 -1.65 -8.81 -5.39
C ALA A 25 -2.40 -7.46 -5.32
N GLU A 26 -1.78 -6.43 -4.76
CA GLU A 26 -2.30 -5.06 -4.74
C GLU A 26 -2.43 -4.49 -6.16
N ALA A 27 -1.44 -4.71 -7.02
CA ALA A 27 -1.51 -4.32 -8.43
C ALA A 27 -2.71 -4.97 -9.12
N ALA A 28 -2.90 -6.29 -8.94
CA ALA A 28 -4.05 -7.00 -9.49
C ALA A 28 -5.38 -6.40 -8.98
N PHE A 29 -5.47 -6.06 -7.70
CA PHE A 29 -6.63 -5.36 -7.16
C PHE A 29 -6.87 -3.99 -7.81
N LEU A 30 -5.83 -3.18 -8.00
CA LEU A 30 -5.93 -1.87 -8.64
C LEU A 30 -6.36 -1.94 -10.10
N THR A 31 -5.99 -2.98 -10.85
CA THR A 31 -6.54 -3.18 -12.21
C THR A 31 -8.06 -3.34 -12.19
N GLY A 32 -8.58 -4.00 -11.15
CA GLY A 32 -10.02 -4.10 -10.91
C GLY A 32 -10.67 -2.73 -10.65
N LEU A 33 -10.02 -1.87 -9.86
CA LEU A 33 -10.50 -0.51 -9.62
C LEU A 33 -10.48 0.34 -10.89
N GLU A 34 -9.42 0.23 -11.69
CA GLU A 34 -9.31 0.94 -12.96
C GLU A 34 -10.41 0.54 -13.96
N MET A 35 -10.73 -0.76 -14.04
CA MET A 35 -11.84 -1.27 -14.85
C MET A 35 -13.22 -0.77 -14.38
N ASN A 36 -13.36 -0.35 -13.13
CA ASN A 36 -14.59 0.17 -12.53
C ASN A 36 -14.47 1.69 -12.22
N SER A 37 -13.64 2.40 -12.98
CA SER A 37 -13.38 3.83 -12.78
C SER A 37 -14.57 4.74 -13.08
N ASP A 38 -15.64 4.20 -13.67
CA ASP A 38 -16.94 4.87 -13.80
C ASP A 38 -17.65 5.07 -12.44
N ILE A 39 -17.28 4.26 -11.43
CA ILE A 39 -17.84 4.31 -10.08
C ILE A 39 -16.75 4.64 -9.05
N VAL A 40 -15.54 4.10 -9.19
CA VAL A 40 -14.42 4.29 -8.25
C VAL A 40 -13.48 5.39 -8.76
N HIS A 41 -13.53 6.55 -8.12
CA HIS A 41 -12.77 7.73 -8.59
C HIS A 41 -11.42 7.91 -7.89
N MET A 42 -11.24 7.27 -6.73
CA MET A 42 -10.05 7.44 -5.90
C MET A 42 -9.71 6.11 -5.23
N ALA A 43 -8.42 5.88 -5.03
CA ALA A 43 -7.87 4.80 -4.21
C ALA A 43 -6.63 5.31 -3.47
N SER A 44 -6.38 4.83 -2.26
CA SER A 44 -5.21 5.23 -1.48
C SER A 44 -4.61 4.04 -0.73
N TYR A 45 -3.29 3.88 -0.87
CA TYR A 45 -2.54 2.90 -0.10
C TYR A 45 -2.41 3.38 1.35
N ALA A 46 -2.68 2.51 2.32
CA ALA A 46 -2.54 2.86 3.73
C ALA A 46 -1.95 1.73 4.59
N PRO A 47 -1.06 2.05 5.54
CA PRO A 47 -0.54 3.39 5.85
C PRO A 47 0.66 3.80 4.96
N LEU A 48 0.87 5.11 4.81
CA LEU A 48 1.86 5.66 3.86
C LEU A 48 3.29 5.66 4.42
N PHE A 49 3.45 6.00 5.69
CA PHE A 49 4.76 6.24 6.30
C PHE A 49 4.91 5.49 7.62
N VAL A 50 6.08 4.88 7.80
CA VAL A 50 6.47 4.33 9.10
C VAL A 50 7.91 4.65 9.45
N ASN A 51 8.13 4.99 10.72
CA ASN A 51 9.47 5.10 11.29
C ASN A 51 9.99 3.69 11.60
N ASP A 52 11.13 3.30 11.05
CA ASP A 52 11.70 1.96 11.24
C ASP A 52 12.02 1.65 12.70
N ASN A 53 12.19 2.69 13.54
CA ASN A 53 12.43 2.56 14.97
C ASN A 53 11.15 2.45 15.82
N ASP A 54 9.97 2.68 15.24
CA ASP A 54 8.68 2.66 15.94
C ASP A 54 7.56 2.13 15.03
N ARG A 55 7.64 0.83 14.71
CA ARG A 55 6.66 0.14 13.87
C ARG A 55 5.52 -0.45 14.72
N THR A 56 4.31 0.08 14.54
CA THR A 56 3.08 -0.46 15.16
C THR A 56 2.18 -1.20 14.17
N TRP A 57 2.37 -0.95 12.87
CA TRP A 57 1.66 -1.59 11.76
C TRP A 57 2.66 -2.08 10.71
N ASN A 58 2.28 -3.09 9.91
CA ASN A 58 3.02 -3.53 8.74
C ASN A 58 2.07 -4.08 7.66
N PRO A 59 2.30 -3.78 6.38
CA PRO A 59 3.37 -2.96 5.80
C PRO A 59 2.94 -1.48 5.60
N ASP A 60 3.92 -0.63 5.32
CA ASP A 60 3.73 0.77 4.93
C ASP A 60 4.47 1.01 3.61
N ALA A 61 4.01 1.97 2.79
CA ALA A 61 4.62 2.21 1.48
C ALA A 61 6.05 2.76 1.60
N ILE A 62 6.27 3.70 2.53
CA ILE A 62 7.57 4.36 2.71
C ILE A 62 8.05 4.16 4.14
N VAL A 63 9.26 3.63 4.27
CA VAL A 63 9.93 3.41 5.54
C VAL A 63 11.02 4.45 5.68
N PHE A 64 11.09 5.12 6.84
CA PHE A 64 12.12 6.13 7.09
C PHE A 64 12.70 6.01 8.50
N ASN A 65 13.86 6.63 8.70
CA ASN A 65 14.42 6.92 10.01
C ASN A 65 15.10 8.30 9.97
N SER A 66 15.90 8.65 10.98
CA SER A 66 16.53 9.98 11.06
C SER A 66 17.56 10.30 9.97
N TRP A 67 17.99 9.33 9.14
CA TRP A 67 19.07 9.52 8.17
C TRP A 67 18.84 8.88 6.80
N GLN A 68 17.83 8.03 6.63
CA GLN A 68 17.50 7.39 5.36
C GLN A 68 16.01 7.08 5.21
N HIS A 69 15.59 6.81 3.98
CA HIS A 69 14.27 6.30 3.63
C HIS A 69 14.35 5.31 2.47
N TYR A 70 13.38 4.41 2.38
CA TYR A 70 13.20 3.50 1.25
C TYR A 70 11.71 3.21 1.03
N GLY A 71 11.34 2.94 -0.23
CA GLY A 71 10.02 2.45 -0.59
C GLY A 71 9.97 0.92 -0.49
N THR A 72 8.89 0.38 0.06
CA THR A 72 8.55 -1.05 -0.08
C THR A 72 8.13 -1.34 -1.53
N PRO A 73 8.04 -2.60 -1.98
CA PRO A 73 7.59 -2.93 -3.33
C PRO A 73 6.29 -2.22 -3.73
N SER A 74 5.34 -2.07 -2.80
CA SER A 74 4.06 -1.38 -3.02
C SER A 74 4.18 0.12 -3.32
N TYR A 75 5.31 0.77 -3.00
CA TYR A 75 5.59 2.15 -3.38
C TYR A 75 6.03 2.30 -4.85
N TRP A 76 6.62 1.26 -5.42
CA TRP A 76 7.20 1.27 -6.78
C TRP A 76 6.28 0.67 -7.84
N MET A 77 5.21 0.03 -7.40
CA MET A 77 4.12 -0.44 -8.24
C MET A 77 3.33 0.76 -8.78
#